data_AF-A0ABD6EAB7-F1
#
_entry.id   AF-A0ABD6EAB7-F1
#
_cell.length_a   1.000
_cell.length_b   1.000
_cell.length_c   1.000
_cell.angle_alpha   90.00
_cell.angle_beta   90.00
_cell.angle_gamma   90.00
#
_symmetry.space_group_name_H-M   'P 1'
#
loop_
_entity.id
_entity.type
_entity.pdbx_description
1 polymer ?
#
loop_
_entity_poly.entity_id
_entity_poly.type
_entity_poly.pdbx_seq_one_letter_code
_entity_poly.pdbx_strand_id
1 'polypeptide(L)'
;MLINAHSGVVFFAILQYVQLSISDRTLSDDECQAQGFNRKSLQCSSCNELAQFHLDLLVADCNSCCTKDVVNDQSKKFASAVIQYCECNLMRFPQIQAFVKSDLAYKWGKRVKLQEVRGTLPTIVLKDAFGEVQDSMNIAKWDTDDITEFLNSGLEQ
;
A
#
# COMPACT_ATOMS: atom_id res chain seq x y z
N MET A 1 -45.32 23.66 42.04
CA MET A 1 -45.03 23.50 40.60
C MET A 1 -44.63 22.06 40.39
N LEU A 2 -45.57 21.22 39.97
CA LEU A 2 -45.38 19.79 39.73
C LEU A 2 -44.85 19.63 38.30
N ILE A 3 -43.60 19.22 38.14
CA ILE A 3 -43.07 18.79 36.86
C ILE A 3 -43.68 17.41 36.61
N ASN A 4 -44.59 17.33 35.64
CA ASN A 4 -45.34 16.11 35.33
C ASN A 4 -44.37 14.97 34.97
N ALA A 5 -44.37 13.90 35.77
CA ALA A 5 -43.54 12.71 35.58
C ALA A 5 -43.67 12.08 34.18
N HIS A 6 -44.79 12.29 33.50
CA HIS A 6 -45.02 11.90 32.11
C HIS A 6 -44.02 12.53 31.11
N SER A 7 -43.63 13.79 31.34
CA SER A 7 -42.75 14.52 30.42
C SER A 7 -41.30 14.02 30.49
N GLY A 8 -40.85 13.61 31.67
CA GLY A 8 -39.52 13.01 31.88
C GLY A 8 -39.40 11.60 31.31
N VAL A 9 -40.45 10.79 31.38
CA VAL A 9 -40.48 9.43 30.80
C VAL A 9 -40.44 9.48 29.27
N VAL A 10 -41.17 10.43 28.67
CA VAL A 10 -41.12 10.65 27.21
C VAL A 10 -39.72 11.10 26.79
N PHE A 11 -39.08 12.01 27.53
CA PHE A 11 -37.72 12.46 27.23
C PHE A 11 -36.69 11.32 27.33
N PHE A 12 -36.78 10.48 28.37
CA PHE A 12 -35.92 9.30 28.53
C PHE A 12 -36.15 8.25 27.44
N ALA A 13 -37.40 8.04 27.02
CA ALA A 13 -37.74 7.12 25.93
C ALA A 13 -37.20 7.63 24.57
N ILE A 14 -37.26 8.94 24.31
CA ILE A 14 -36.68 9.56 23.11
C ILE A 14 -35.16 9.41 23.10
N LEU A 15 -34.49 9.64 24.25
CA LEU A 15 -33.04 9.47 24.40
C LEU A 15 -32.58 8.02 24.18
N GLN A 16 -33.34 7.02 24.63
CA GLN A 16 -33.05 5.61 24.33
C GLN A 16 -33.26 5.26 22.85
N TYR A 17 -34.20 5.90 22.15
CA TYR A 17 -34.43 5.68 20.72
C TYR A 17 -33.28 6.22 19.86
N VAL A 18 -32.68 7.35 20.26
CA VAL A 18 -31.54 7.96 19.53
C VAL A 18 -30.28 7.08 19.59
N GLN A 19 -30.03 6.39 20.70
CA GLN A 19 -28.85 5.51 20.86
C GLN A 19 -28.94 4.22 20.03
N LEU A 20 -30.12 3.81 19.57
CA LEU A 20 -30.34 2.61 18.74
C LEU A 20 -30.04 2.82 17.24
N SER A 21 -29.71 4.05 16.82
CA SER A 21 -29.66 4.42 15.39
C SER A 21 -28.26 4.34 14.75
N ILE A 22 -27.22 4.06 15.52
CA ILE A 22 -25.85 3.94 14.99
C ILE A 22 -25.64 2.49 14.53
N SER A 23 -26.31 2.11 13.45
CA SER A 23 -25.93 0.92 12.68
C SER A 23 -24.72 1.28 11.82
N ASP A 24 -23.62 0.57 12.05
CA ASP A 24 -22.54 0.43 11.08
C ASP A 24 -23.15 -0.22 9.82
N ARG A 25 -23.59 0.59 8.85
CA ARG A 25 -24.27 0.10 7.66
C ARG A 25 -23.23 -0.47 6.70
N THR A 26 -23.04 -1.79 6.76
CA THR A 26 -22.38 -2.53 5.70
C THR A 26 -23.37 -2.64 4.52
N LEU A 27 -23.10 -1.93 3.43
CA LEU A 27 -23.91 -2.00 2.21
C LEU A 27 -23.69 -3.35 1.51
N SER A 28 -24.74 -3.86 0.86
CA SER A 28 -24.63 -5.03 -0.03
C SER A 28 -23.85 -4.68 -1.30
N ASP A 29 -23.37 -5.70 -2.03
CA ASP A 29 -22.64 -5.49 -3.29
C ASP A 29 -23.47 -4.72 -4.32
N ASP A 30 -24.77 -5.02 -4.42
CA ASP A 30 -25.69 -4.37 -5.36
C ASP A 30 -25.91 -2.89 -5.01
N GLU A 31 -26.01 -2.55 -3.72
CA GLU A 31 -26.15 -1.16 -3.26
C GLU A 31 -24.87 -0.36 -3.52
N CYS A 32 -23.71 -0.95 -3.23
CA CYS A 32 -22.43 -0.34 -3.55
C CYS A 32 -22.29 -0.08 -5.05
N GLN A 33 -22.67 -1.04 -5.88
CA GLN A 33 -22.63 -0.91 -7.33
C GLN A 33 -23.60 0.18 -7.83
N ALA A 34 -24.79 0.32 -7.22
CA ALA A 34 -25.74 1.38 -7.55
C ALA A 34 -25.20 2.78 -7.21
N GLN A 35 -24.35 2.90 -6.19
CA GLN A 35 -23.61 4.13 -5.84
C GLN A 35 -22.32 4.31 -6.66
N GLY A 36 -21.98 3.37 -7.55
CA GLY A 36 -20.79 3.44 -8.40
C GLY A 36 -19.52 2.83 -7.79
N PHE A 37 -19.61 2.17 -6.64
CA PHE A 37 -18.49 1.50 -5.97
C PHE A 37 -18.40 0.02 -6.35
N ASN A 38 -17.18 -0.45 -6.64
CA ASN A 38 -16.91 -1.87 -6.86
C ASN A 38 -16.16 -2.45 -5.65
N ARG A 39 -16.88 -3.17 -4.78
CA ARG A 39 -16.32 -3.77 -3.55
C ARG A 39 -15.09 -4.65 -3.79
N LYS A 40 -15.02 -5.34 -4.94
CA LYS A 40 -13.92 -6.29 -5.23
C LYS A 40 -12.59 -5.59 -5.50
N SER A 41 -12.62 -4.34 -5.95
CA SER A 41 -11.41 -3.57 -6.28
C SER A 41 -11.19 -2.35 -5.38
N LEU A 42 -12.21 -1.93 -4.62
CA LEU A 42 -12.15 -0.74 -3.78
C LEU A 42 -11.48 -1.05 -2.43
N GLN A 43 -10.35 -0.42 -2.18
CA GLN A 43 -9.62 -0.48 -0.92
C GLN A 43 -9.93 0.75 -0.06
N CYS A 44 -9.97 0.61 1.27
CA CYS A 44 -10.38 1.71 2.15
C CYS A 44 -9.39 2.89 2.14
N SER A 45 -8.11 2.67 1.85
CA SER A 45 -7.11 3.73 1.63
C SER A 45 -7.52 4.70 0.53
N SER A 46 -8.10 4.20 -0.57
CA SER A 46 -8.61 5.04 -1.67
C SER A 46 -9.78 5.94 -1.23
N CYS A 47 -10.54 5.55 -0.21
CA CYS A 47 -11.62 6.39 0.31
C CYS A 47 -11.11 7.63 1.04
N ASN A 48 -9.92 7.56 1.66
CA ASN A 48 -9.30 8.71 2.34
C ASN A 48 -8.78 9.76 1.36
N GLU A 49 -8.42 9.34 0.14
CA GLU A 49 -7.95 10.22 -0.92
C GLU A 49 -9.07 11.07 -1.53
N LEU A 50 -10.34 10.67 -1.40
CA LEU A 50 -11.48 11.40 -1.99
C LEU A 50 -11.59 12.85 -1.48
N ALA A 51 -11.22 13.09 -0.22
CA ALA A 51 -11.24 14.43 0.38
C ALA A 51 -10.30 15.41 -0.36
N GLN A 52 -9.18 14.93 -0.89
CA GLN A 52 -8.24 15.79 -1.63
C GLN A 52 -8.80 16.29 -2.96
N PHE A 53 -9.83 15.63 -3.48
CA PHE A 53 -10.54 15.99 -4.71
C PHE A 53 -11.88 16.68 -4.44
N HIS A 54 -12.13 17.12 -3.20
CA HIS A 54 -13.40 17.72 -2.76
C HIS A 54 -14.61 16.79 -2.90
N LEU A 55 -14.39 15.48 -2.76
CA LEU A 55 -15.41 14.44 -2.79
C LEU A 55 -15.76 13.93 -1.39
N ASP A 56 -15.71 14.82 -0.40
CA ASP A 56 -15.92 14.49 1.03
C ASP A 56 -17.27 13.80 1.30
N LEU A 57 -18.30 14.16 0.52
CA LEU A 57 -19.63 13.58 0.62
C LEU A 57 -19.65 12.08 0.31
N LEU A 58 -18.72 11.60 -0.53
CA LEU A 58 -18.63 10.19 -0.93
C LEU A 58 -17.80 9.35 0.04
N VAL A 59 -17.07 9.97 0.98
CA VAL A 59 -16.16 9.27 1.88
C VAL A 59 -16.93 8.28 2.77
N ALA A 60 -18.10 8.67 3.27
CA ALA A 60 -18.92 7.79 4.10
C ALA A 60 -19.39 6.55 3.33
N ASP A 61 -19.97 6.76 2.14
CA ASP A 61 -20.48 5.66 1.29
C ASP A 61 -19.35 4.77 0.77
N CYS A 62 -18.20 5.36 0.44
CA CYS A 62 -16.99 4.64 0.04
C CYS A 62 -16.50 3.72 1.17
N ASN A 63 -16.45 4.23 2.41
CA ASN A 63 -16.02 3.45 3.57
C ASN A 63 -16.99 2.30 3.90
N SER A 64 -18.28 2.47 3.62
CA SER A 64 -19.28 1.40 3.72
C SER A 64 -19.15 0.32 2.63
N CYS A 65 -18.39 0.60 1.56
CA CYS A 65 -18.25 -0.25 0.38
C CYS A 65 -16.81 -0.72 0.12
N CYS A 66 -15.83 -0.32 0.92
CA CYS A 66 -14.44 -0.72 0.71
C CYS A 66 -14.13 -2.06 1.37
N THR A 67 -13.16 -2.77 0.81
CA THR A 67 -12.49 -3.85 1.52
C THR A 67 -11.40 -3.21 2.38
N LYS A 68 -11.31 -3.62 3.66
CA LYS A 68 -10.20 -3.19 4.52
C LYS A 68 -8.91 -3.50 3.79
N ASP A 69 -8.06 -2.48 3.69
CA ASP A 69 -6.73 -2.67 3.17
C ASP A 69 -6.12 -3.86 3.91
N VAL A 70 -5.60 -4.83 3.16
CA VAL A 70 -4.59 -5.70 3.75
C VAL A 70 -3.44 -4.76 3.97
N VAL A 71 -3.42 -4.16 5.17
CA VAL A 71 -2.29 -3.39 5.61
C VAL A 71 -1.18 -4.41 5.71
N ASN A 72 -0.39 -4.52 4.65
CA ASN A 72 0.99 -4.91 4.79
C ASN A 72 1.64 -3.70 5.49
N ASP A 73 1.25 -3.48 6.74
CA ASP A 73 1.62 -2.33 7.60
C ASP A 73 3.11 -2.36 7.95
N GLN A 74 3.80 -3.33 7.38
CA GLN A 74 5.19 -3.30 7.05
C GLN A 74 5.22 -3.69 5.58
N SER A 75 5.47 -2.76 4.66
CA SER A 75 6.08 -3.15 3.39
C SER A 75 7.25 -4.05 3.78
N LYS A 76 7.15 -5.37 3.55
CA LYS A 76 8.07 -6.37 4.12
C LYS A 76 9.48 -5.86 3.90
N LYS A 77 10.12 -5.35 4.96
CA LYS A 77 11.43 -4.73 4.81
C LYS A 77 12.44 -5.85 4.71
N PHE A 78 13.37 -5.69 3.80
CA PHE A 78 14.43 -6.66 3.56
C PHE A 78 15.72 -6.12 4.17
N ALA A 79 16.52 -7.00 4.79
CA ALA A 79 17.78 -6.59 5.38
C ALA A 79 18.81 -6.24 4.29
N SER A 80 18.73 -6.88 3.12
CA SER A 80 19.65 -6.61 2.01
C SER A 80 19.04 -6.93 0.64
N ALA A 81 19.65 -6.38 -0.41
CA ALA A 81 19.33 -6.65 -1.80
C ALA A 81 20.60 -6.96 -2.63
N VAL A 82 20.44 -7.79 -3.65
CA VAL A 82 21.46 -8.08 -4.65
C VAL A 82 20.90 -7.79 -6.03
N ILE A 83 21.53 -6.88 -6.76
CA ILE A 83 21.23 -6.61 -8.16
C ILE A 83 22.05 -7.56 -9.01
N GLN A 84 21.37 -8.55 -9.58
CA GLN A 84 21.94 -9.49 -10.52
C GLN A 84 21.87 -8.95 -11.94
N TYR A 85 22.97 -9.01 -12.68
CA TYR A 85 23.08 -8.53 -14.05
C TYR A 85 24.04 -9.39 -14.86
N CYS A 86 23.94 -9.36 -16.20
CA CYS A 86 24.99 -9.90 -17.07
C CYS A 86 25.64 -8.75 -17.84
N GLU A 87 26.97 -8.62 -17.80
CA GLU A 87 27.66 -7.67 -18.68
C GLU A 87 27.36 -7.94 -20.16
N CYS A 88 27.20 -9.22 -20.51
CA CYS A 88 26.88 -9.70 -21.86
C CYS A 88 25.59 -9.12 -22.45
N ASN A 89 24.62 -8.73 -21.61
CA ASN A 89 23.33 -8.21 -22.07
C ASN A 89 22.99 -6.82 -21.54
N LEU A 90 23.83 -6.23 -20.68
CA LEU A 90 23.60 -4.91 -20.09
C LEU A 90 23.43 -3.81 -21.14
N MET A 91 24.05 -3.94 -22.32
CA MET A 91 23.85 -3.03 -23.46
C MET A 91 22.40 -2.97 -23.94
N ARG A 92 21.59 -4.01 -23.70
CA ARG A 92 20.16 -4.06 -24.06
C ARG A 92 19.27 -3.36 -23.04
N PHE A 93 19.81 -3.00 -21.87
CA PHE A 93 19.10 -2.37 -20.77
C PHE A 93 19.79 -1.05 -20.38
N PRO A 94 19.79 -0.04 -21.29
CA PRO A 94 20.49 1.22 -21.04
C PRO A 94 20.01 1.96 -19.79
N GLN A 95 18.73 1.81 -19.41
CA GLN A 95 18.14 2.48 -18.25
C GLN A 95 18.80 2.07 -16.90
N ILE A 96 19.15 0.79 -16.74
CA ILE A 96 19.81 0.30 -15.52
C ILE A 96 21.34 0.34 -15.61
N GLN A 97 21.89 0.51 -16.82
CA GLN A 97 23.32 0.57 -17.05
C GLN A 97 23.98 1.66 -16.21
N ALA A 98 23.31 2.81 -16.04
CA ALA A 98 23.77 3.88 -15.17
C ALA A 98 23.93 3.38 -13.73
N PHE A 99 22.91 2.75 -13.15
CA PHE A 99 22.96 2.20 -11.79
C PHE A 99 24.11 1.22 -11.57
N VAL A 100 24.32 0.29 -12.51
CA VAL A 100 25.37 -0.74 -12.40
C VAL A 100 26.77 -0.15 -12.57
N LYS A 101 26.97 0.81 -13.48
CA LYS A 101 28.31 1.33 -13.81
C LYS A 101 28.81 2.48 -12.96
N SER A 102 27.92 3.21 -12.29
CA SER A 102 28.27 4.44 -11.56
C SER A 102 28.45 4.25 -10.06
N ASP A 103 28.64 3.00 -9.61
CA ASP A 103 28.81 2.64 -8.20
C ASP A 103 27.69 3.16 -7.28
N LEU A 104 26.50 3.43 -7.82
CA LEU A 104 25.37 3.96 -7.06
C LEU A 104 24.91 3.02 -5.93
N ALA A 105 25.14 1.71 -6.10
CA ALA A 105 24.90 0.72 -5.05
C ALA A 105 25.62 1.06 -3.73
N TYR A 106 26.76 1.78 -3.77
CA TYR A 106 27.50 2.21 -2.58
C TYR A 106 26.66 3.10 -1.64
N LYS A 107 25.63 3.81 -2.16
CA LYS A 107 24.72 4.64 -1.35
C LYS A 107 24.06 3.86 -0.20
N TRP A 108 23.89 2.54 -0.34
CA TRP A 108 23.31 1.68 0.68
C TRP A 108 24.35 0.85 1.46
N GLY A 109 25.64 1.16 1.33
CA GLY A 109 26.72 0.49 2.05
C GLY A 109 26.79 -1.01 1.73
N LYS A 110 26.73 -1.85 2.78
CA LYS A 110 26.82 -3.32 2.62
C LYS A 110 25.48 -3.99 2.30
N ARG A 111 24.37 -3.24 2.36
CA ARG A 111 23.01 -3.77 2.18
C ARG A 111 22.67 -4.03 0.72
N VAL A 112 23.22 -3.27 -0.21
CA VAL A 112 23.01 -3.46 -1.65
C VAL A 112 24.31 -3.91 -2.29
N LYS A 113 24.26 -5.00 -3.06
CA LYS A 113 25.42 -5.52 -3.78
C LYS A 113 25.08 -5.71 -5.25
N LEU A 114 26.07 -5.56 -6.11
CA LEU A 114 25.99 -5.95 -7.50
C LEU A 114 26.57 -7.36 -7.64
N GLN A 115 25.90 -8.23 -8.40
CA GLN A 115 26.36 -9.59 -8.68
C GLN A 115 26.26 -9.88 -10.17
N GLU A 116 27.39 -10.19 -10.81
CA GLU A 116 27.37 -10.62 -12.20
C GLU A 116 26.93 -12.09 -12.29
N VAL A 117 25.90 -12.36 -13.08
CA VAL A 117 25.37 -13.70 -13.37
C VAL A 117 25.17 -13.82 -14.86
N ARG A 118 25.90 -14.75 -15.50
CA ARG A 118 25.85 -14.92 -16.95
C ARG A 118 24.44 -15.28 -17.43
N GLY A 119 23.98 -14.57 -18.47
CA GLY A 119 22.68 -14.81 -19.10
C GLY A 119 21.47 -14.28 -18.32
N THR A 120 21.64 -13.76 -17.10
CA THR A 120 20.51 -13.25 -16.31
C THR A 120 19.95 -11.95 -16.89
N LEU A 121 18.65 -11.74 -16.77
CA LEU A 121 18.07 -10.41 -16.93
C LEU A 121 18.37 -9.57 -15.69
N PRO A 122 18.44 -8.23 -15.80
CA PRO A 122 18.53 -7.38 -14.63
C PRO A 122 17.42 -7.72 -13.62
N THR A 123 17.84 -8.17 -12.44
CA THR A 123 16.95 -8.75 -11.42
C THR A 123 17.40 -8.27 -10.05
N ILE A 124 16.47 -7.81 -9.21
CA ILE A 124 16.74 -7.56 -7.80
C ILE A 124 16.33 -8.79 -6.99
N VAL A 125 17.25 -9.26 -6.15
CA VAL A 125 17.03 -10.38 -5.23
C VAL A 125 17.05 -9.83 -3.81
N LEU A 126 15.96 -10.03 -3.08
CA LEU A 126 15.74 -9.47 -1.75
C LEU A 126 15.96 -10.54 -0.69
N LYS A 127 16.69 -10.17 0.37
CA LYS A 127 17.18 -11.09 1.37
C LYS A 127 16.88 -10.62 2.79
N ASP A 128 16.65 -11.57 3.68
CA ASP A 128 16.51 -11.30 5.11
C ASP A 128 17.88 -11.14 5.81
N ALA A 129 17.85 -10.97 7.14
CA ALA A 129 19.02 -10.79 7.98
C ALA A 129 19.95 -12.02 8.02
N PHE A 130 19.45 -13.21 7.67
CA PHE A 130 20.25 -14.43 7.58
C PHE A 130 20.88 -14.60 6.18
N GLY A 131 20.51 -13.74 5.23
CA GLY A 131 20.99 -13.78 3.85
C GLY A 131 20.21 -14.73 2.94
N GLU A 132 19.09 -15.27 3.43
CA GLU A 132 18.18 -16.14 2.71
C GLU A 132 17.33 -15.32 1.74
N VAL A 133 17.05 -15.89 0.57
CA VAL A 133 16.26 -15.22 -0.47
C VAL A 133 14.79 -15.24 -0.08
N GLN A 134 14.22 -14.05 0.05
CA GLN A 134 12.83 -13.85 0.42
C GLN A 134 11.95 -13.52 -0.78
N ASP A 135 12.51 -12.83 -1.78
CA ASP A 135 11.81 -12.47 -3.01
C ASP A 135 12.80 -12.14 -4.14
N SER A 136 12.34 -12.15 -5.39
CA SER A 136 13.10 -11.72 -6.55
C SER A 136 12.20 -11.18 -7.66
N MET A 137 12.59 -10.06 -8.28
CA MET A 137 11.82 -9.47 -9.37
C MET A 137 12.69 -8.93 -10.49
N ASN A 138 12.14 -8.97 -11.71
CA ASN A 138 12.78 -8.42 -12.89
C ASN A 138 12.70 -6.90 -12.88
N ILE A 139 13.84 -6.25 -13.10
CA ILE A 139 13.97 -4.78 -13.11
C ILE A 139 14.52 -4.29 -14.45
N ALA A 140 14.40 -5.08 -15.51
CA ALA A 140 14.96 -4.75 -16.83
C ALA A 140 14.36 -3.47 -17.43
N LYS A 141 13.16 -3.08 -16.98
CA LYS A 141 12.47 -1.86 -17.41
C LYS A 141 12.70 -0.66 -16.49
N TRP A 142 13.27 -0.87 -15.31
CA TRP A 142 13.43 0.18 -14.31
C TRP A 142 14.59 1.10 -14.64
N ASP A 143 14.44 2.38 -14.32
CA ASP A 143 15.54 3.33 -14.36
C ASP A 143 16.22 3.48 -12.98
N THR A 144 17.12 4.44 -12.87
CA THR A 144 17.88 4.68 -11.63
C THR A 144 17.00 5.20 -10.50
N ASP A 145 15.96 5.95 -10.82
CA ASP A 145 15.07 6.57 -9.84
C ASP A 145 14.12 5.51 -9.27
N ASP A 146 13.53 4.68 -10.13
CA ASP A 146 12.71 3.52 -9.74
C ASP A 146 13.46 2.60 -8.75
N ILE A 147 14.71 2.25 -9.09
CA ILE A 147 15.55 1.39 -8.25
C ILE A 147 15.86 2.07 -6.91
N THR A 148 16.15 3.37 -6.94
CA THR A 148 16.49 4.14 -5.74
C THR A 148 15.29 4.23 -4.80
N GLU A 149 14.11 4.55 -5.32
CA GLU A 149 12.87 4.62 -4.56
C GLU A 149 12.53 3.28 -3.94
N PHE A 150 12.59 2.21 -4.73
CA PHE A 150 12.33 0.85 -4.25
C PHE A 150 13.29 0.43 -3.13
N LEU A 151 14.59 0.70 -3.28
CA LEU A 151 15.58 0.35 -2.25
C LEU A 151 15.43 1.19 -0.98
N ASN A 152 15.07 2.46 -1.10
CA ASN A 152 14.86 3.33 0.06
C ASN A 152 13.61 2.97 0.88
N SER A 153 12.55 2.53 0.21
CA SER A 153 11.31 2.11 0.86
C SER A 153 11.36 0.66 1.33
N GLY A 154 11.97 -0.23 0.54
CA GLY A 154 11.95 -1.68 0.74
C GLY A 154 13.05 -2.24 1.65
N LEU A 155 14.10 -1.48 1.97
CA LEU A 155 15.16 -1.94 2.88
C LEU A 155 14.96 -1.47 4.32
N GLU A 156 15.43 -2.28 5.26
CA GLU A 156 15.57 -1.88 6.66
C GLU A 156 16.61 -0.75 6.80
N GLN A 157 16.23 0.33 7.49
CA GLN A 157 17.06 1.52 7.70
C GLN A 157 18.09 1.33 8.80
#